data_AF-A0A820UVL1-F1
#
_entry.id   AF-A0A820UVL1-F1
#
_cell.length_a   1.000
_cell.length_b   1.000
_cell.length_c   1.000
_cell.angle_alpha   90.00
_cell.angle_beta   90.00
_cell.angle_gamma   90.00
#
_symmetry.space_group_name_H-M   'P 1'
#
loop_
_entity.id
_entity.type
_entity.pdbx_description
1 polymer ?
#
loop_
_entity_poly.entity_id
_entity_poly.type
_entity_poly.pdbx_seq_one_letter_code
_entity_poly.pdbx_strand_id
1 'polypeptide(L)'
;MIPFYILFVTLLNSVRSSSAITIGSVTVTQIRDATAPNQNSNAYVVTSSKVREGFLVDTGVTNSTTSKLISVYQVQVLSTTKPPKFVFVTHGHPDHLGGIALIQQVYPTTPIYVITQQVAKEAVQWMNFSCTNGFSSAAQCAVNYSKVLRVLTSPRTQLAFNDRYAQINAFSVIVKGESSYAGLLGVTVASKFYWLFTGDAISIRSHLFISNFFDNQILPASDDALCAWAGNMQASVCELQLSRREPTIFPGHGLISDVSSYEKDVARNVAWLRSIRNLTFNSCNKTYISDEMLRIFPEFGQTNFASIGALNMHVPADANSVGCNCTNDSPTICPVYHAPPTCMHLDINDTDTTLACSMRSTVWWPKEIIIQNRNGNLNLNSSNKCNDEINKQAINNLNNDNNLRRSERIKALSKIKNHNVIDSSININIIMDKHVTNSDSAISKH
;
A
#
# COMPACT_ATOMS: atom_id res chain seq x y z
N MET A 1 -19.21 8.86 43.66
CA MET A 1 -18.98 9.71 42.47
C MET A 1 -17.63 10.39 42.64
N ILE A 2 -16.60 9.94 41.92
CA ILE A 2 -15.32 10.65 41.85
C ILE A 2 -15.54 11.85 40.92
N PRO A 3 -15.12 13.08 41.26
CA PRO A 3 -15.44 14.26 40.45
C PRO A 3 -14.77 14.16 39.09
N PHE A 4 -15.58 14.29 38.03
CA PHE A 4 -15.18 14.33 36.61
C PHE A 4 -13.97 15.25 36.30
N TYR A 5 -13.70 16.23 37.15
CA TYR A 5 -12.63 17.22 36.98
C TYR A 5 -11.22 16.67 37.21
N ILE A 6 -11.02 15.72 38.13
CA ILE A 6 -9.66 15.22 38.44
C ILE A 6 -9.16 14.27 37.35
N LEU A 7 -10.07 13.52 36.70
CA LEU A 7 -9.73 12.65 35.57
C LEU A 7 -9.31 13.46 34.32
N PHE A 8 -9.88 14.66 34.15
CA PHE A 8 -9.65 15.49 32.95
C PHE A 8 -8.23 16.10 32.91
N VAL A 9 -7.66 16.46 34.07
CA VAL A 9 -6.32 17.11 34.14
C VAL A 9 -5.17 16.12 33.97
N THR A 10 -5.31 14.87 34.46
CA THR A 10 -4.32 13.81 34.23
C THR A 10 -4.35 13.31 32.77
N LEU A 11 -5.51 13.33 32.13
CA LEU A 11 -5.65 13.02 30.70
C LEU A 11 -4.89 14.00 29.81
N LEU A 12 -4.93 15.32 30.09
CA LEU A 12 -4.23 16.33 29.28
C LEU A 12 -2.71 16.17 29.26
N ASN A 13 -2.09 15.69 30.35
CA ASN A 13 -0.64 15.47 30.40
C ASN A 13 -0.18 14.18 29.70
N SER A 14 -1.07 13.19 29.52
CA SER A 14 -0.80 11.92 28.84
C SER A 14 -0.86 12.02 27.30
N VAL A 15 -1.41 13.11 26.76
CA VAL A 15 -1.63 13.34 25.32
C VAL A 15 -0.40 13.91 24.60
N ARG A 16 0.74 14.08 25.29
CA ARG A 16 1.97 14.68 24.72
C ARG A 16 2.56 13.95 23.49
N SER A 17 2.11 12.73 23.17
CA SER A 17 2.53 11.99 21.96
C SER A 17 1.55 12.04 20.79
N SER A 18 0.45 12.82 20.87
CA SER A 18 -0.50 12.91 19.76
C SER A 18 -0.21 14.10 18.85
N SER A 19 -0.29 13.88 17.53
CA SER A 19 -0.32 14.93 16.53
C SER A 19 -1.76 15.05 15.98
N ALA A 20 -2.25 16.26 15.76
CA ALA A 20 -3.59 16.50 15.25
C ALA A 20 -3.57 17.42 14.03
N ILE A 21 -4.37 17.08 13.02
CA ILE A 21 -4.52 17.84 11.78
C ILE A 21 -6.00 18.10 11.57
N THR A 22 -6.37 19.37 11.37
CA THR A 22 -7.76 19.79 11.21
C THR A 22 -7.98 20.44 9.86
N ILE A 23 -8.99 19.97 9.11
CA ILE A 23 -9.44 20.57 7.85
C ILE A 23 -10.94 20.84 7.96
N GLY A 24 -11.29 22.13 7.98
CA GLY A 24 -12.66 22.54 8.26
C GLY A 24 -13.10 22.08 9.66
N SER A 25 -14.20 21.32 9.73
CA SER A 25 -14.69 20.78 11.01
C SER A 25 -14.13 19.39 11.34
N VAL A 26 -13.33 18.79 10.47
CA VAL A 26 -12.86 17.41 10.61
C VAL A 26 -11.42 17.40 11.12
N THR A 27 -11.17 16.62 12.16
CA THR A 27 -9.86 16.49 12.81
C THR A 27 -9.42 15.03 12.77
N VAL A 28 -8.18 14.79 12.33
CA VAL A 28 -7.48 13.51 12.53
C VAL A 28 -6.51 13.69 13.68
N THR A 29 -6.49 12.76 14.62
CA THR A 29 -5.52 12.71 15.72
C THR A 29 -4.81 11.37 15.71
N GLN A 30 -3.49 11.41 15.53
CA GLN A 30 -2.63 10.24 15.63
C GLN A 30 -2.35 9.95 17.10
N ILE A 31 -2.55 8.70 17.49
CA ILE A 31 -2.14 8.14 18.77
C ILE A 31 -0.97 7.22 18.50
N ARG A 32 0.17 7.57 19.07
CA ARG A 32 1.37 6.74 19.03
C ARG A 32 1.58 6.11 20.39
N ASP A 33 1.83 4.81 20.40
CA ASP A 33 2.55 4.24 21.53
C ASP A 33 3.94 4.91 21.58
N ALA A 34 4.46 5.15 22.77
CA ALA A 34 5.81 5.71 22.95
C ALA A 34 6.69 4.74 23.75
N THR A 35 6.08 3.68 24.27
CA THR A 35 6.72 2.75 25.21
C THR A 35 7.54 1.67 24.50
N ALA A 36 7.32 1.47 23.20
CA ALA A 36 8.12 0.60 22.36
C ALA A 36 8.46 1.33 21.06
N PRO A 37 9.53 2.16 21.01
CA PRO A 37 9.89 3.06 19.91
C PRO A 37 9.68 2.50 18.49
N ASN A 38 9.79 1.18 18.35
CA ASN A 38 9.85 0.43 17.10
C ASN A 38 8.63 -0.48 16.87
N GLN A 39 7.78 -0.68 17.89
CA GLN A 39 6.46 -1.35 17.77
C GLN A 39 5.30 -0.37 17.84
N ASN A 40 5.59 0.90 17.60
CA ASN A 40 4.60 1.96 17.66
C ASN A 40 3.74 1.92 16.40
N SER A 41 2.76 1.01 16.39
CA SER A 41 1.64 1.12 15.48
C SER A 41 0.88 2.41 15.80
N ASN A 42 0.52 3.12 14.75
CA ASN A 42 -0.30 4.29 14.82
C ASN A 42 -1.75 3.84 14.87
N ALA A 43 -2.52 4.46 15.76
CA ALA A 43 -3.97 4.42 15.70
C ALA A 43 -4.49 5.85 15.53
N TYR A 44 -5.64 6.01 14.89
CA TYR A 44 -6.14 7.33 14.55
C TYR A 44 -7.57 7.52 15.01
N VAL A 45 -7.83 8.70 15.56
CA VAL A 45 -9.18 9.21 15.77
C VAL A 45 -9.50 10.18 14.63
N VAL A 46 -10.62 9.98 13.95
CA VAL A 46 -11.14 10.94 12.96
C VAL A 46 -12.50 11.43 13.44
N THR A 47 -12.62 12.70 13.81
CA THR A 47 -13.87 13.29 14.30
C THR A 47 -14.30 14.51 13.51
N SER A 48 -15.58 14.85 13.59
CA SER A 48 -16.14 16.12 13.13
C SER A 48 -16.73 16.88 14.30
N SER A 49 -16.17 18.05 14.61
CA SER A 49 -16.66 18.94 15.67
C SER A 49 -18.07 19.46 15.42
N LYS A 50 -18.51 19.52 14.16
CA LYS A 50 -19.83 20.00 13.75
C LYS A 50 -20.95 19.03 14.15
N VAL A 51 -20.77 17.73 13.86
CA VAL A 51 -21.77 16.70 14.14
C VAL A 51 -21.48 15.90 15.41
N ARG A 52 -20.29 16.12 16.01
CA ARG A 52 -19.79 15.42 17.21
C ARG A 52 -19.85 13.91 17.01
N GLU A 53 -19.28 13.46 15.90
CA GLU A 53 -19.20 12.06 15.47
C GLU A 53 -17.83 11.78 14.87
N GLY A 54 -17.47 10.51 14.81
CA GLY A 54 -16.20 10.09 14.21
C GLY A 54 -16.09 8.60 14.05
N PHE A 55 -14.90 8.17 13.65
CA PHE A 55 -14.49 6.78 13.54
C PHE A 55 -13.04 6.64 13.97
N LEU A 56 -12.62 5.38 14.12
CA LEU A 56 -11.24 5.03 14.44
C LEU A 56 -10.59 4.33 13.24
N VAL A 57 -9.29 4.53 13.04
CA VAL A 57 -8.48 3.76 12.10
C VAL A 57 -7.38 3.05 12.86
N ASP A 58 -7.35 1.73 12.77
CA ASP A 58 -6.59 0.82 13.61
C ASP A 58 -6.86 1.05 15.11
N THR A 59 -6.33 0.16 15.94
CA THR A 59 -6.66 0.12 17.37
C THR A 59 -5.45 0.20 18.29
N GLY A 60 -4.26 0.10 17.72
CA GLY A 60 -3.00 0.02 18.45
C GLY A 60 -2.79 -1.36 19.08
N VAL A 61 -1.58 -1.57 19.60
CA VAL A 61 -1.13 -2.87 20.12
C VAL A 61 -1.53 -3.13 21.57
N THR A 62 -1.53 -2.10 22.43
CA THR A 62 -1.74 -2.24 23.88
C THR A 62 -3.07 -1.62 24.36
N ASN A 63 -3.55 -2.10 25.52
CA ASN A 63 -4.66 -1.46 26.24
C ASN A 63 -4.36 0.01 26.60
N SER A 64 -3.10 0.36 26.86
CA SER A 64 -2.69 1.74 27.16
C SER A 64 -2.92 2.65 25.95
N THR A 65 -2.41 2.26 24.78
CA THR A 65 -2.59 2.99 23.52
C THR A 65 -4.06 3.06 23.12
N THR A 66 -4.80 1.96 23.28
CA THR A 66 -6.24 1.91 23.01
C THR A 66 -7.04 2.81 23.97
N SER A 67 -6.67 2.85 25.25
CA SER A 67 -7.33 3.72 26.24
C SER A 67 -7.13 5.20 25.89
N LYS A 68 -5.94 5.58 25.42
CA LYS A 68 -5.65 6.93 24.92
C LYS A 68 -6.51 7.24 23.68
N LEU A 69 -6.59 6.31 22.73
CA LEU A 69 -7.43 6.41 21.54
C LEU A 69 -8.91 6.67 21.89
N ILE A 70 -9.48 5.86 22.79
CA ILE A 70 -10.85 6.01 23.29
C ILE A 70 -11.03 7.37 23.99
N SER A 71 -10.09 7.76 24.84
CA SER A 71 -10.20 9.02 25.59
C SER A 71 -10.16 10.24 24.68
N VAL A 72 -9.25 10.26 23.70
CA VAL A 72 -9.19 11.33 22.70
C VAL A 72 -10.49 11.39 21.89
N TYR A 73 -11.02 10.24 21.47
CA TYR A 73 -12.32 10.18 20.80
C TYR A 73 -13.42 10.80 21.66
N GLN A 74 -13.58 10.37 22.92
CA GLN A 74 -14.61 10.87 23.84
C GLN A 74 -14.53 12.38 24.07
N VAL A 75 -13.32 12.92 24.23
CA VAL A 75 -13.09 14.36 24.35
C VAL A 75 -13.53 15.09 23.09
N GLN A 76 -13.16 14.59 21.91
CA GLN A 76 -13.47 15.26 20.63
C GLN A 76 -14.96 15.18 20.27
N VAL A 77 -15.65 14.09 20.60
CA VAL A 77 -17.11 13.98 20.38
C VAL A 77 -17.95 14.52 21.55
N LEU A 78 -17.30 15.02 22.61
CA LEU A 78 -17.95 15.55 23.81
C LEU A 78 -18.96 14.55 24.42
N SER A 79 -18.60 13.26 24.43
CA SER A 79 -19.45 12.19 24.94
C SER A 79 -18.62 10.96 25.32
N THR A 80 -18.91 10.38 26.48
CA THR A 80 -18.31 9.12 26.93
C THR A 80 -19.09 7.89 26.44
N THR A 81 -20.37 8.07 26.08
CA THR A 81 -21.29 6.98 25.74
C THR A 81 -21.59 6.86 24.26
N LYS A 82 -21.34 7.92 23.47
CA LYS A 82 -21.55 7.89 22.03
C LYS A 82 -20.45 7.04 21.38
N PRO A 83 -20.77 5.89 20.77
CA PRO A 83 -19.75 5.05 20.13
C PRO A 83 -19.20 5.71 18.86
N PRO A 84 -17.97 5.36 18.42
CA PRO A 84 -17.54 5.60 17.05
C PRO A 84 -18.56 5.02 16.06
N LYS A 85 -18.71 5.64 14.89
CA LYS A 85 -19.58 5.09 13.83
C LYS A 85 -19.11 3.71 13.41
N PHE A 86 -17.79 3.52 13.38
CA PHE A 86 -17.12 2.26 13.11
C PHE A 86 -15.65 2.37 13.52
N VAL A 87 -14.96 1.25 13.49
CA VAL A 87 -13.51 1.13 13.45
C VAL A 87 -13.13 0.55 12.10
N PHE A 88 -12.17 1.14 11.40
CA PHE A 88 -11.57 0.54 10.20
C PHE A 88 -10.19 0.01 10.55
N VAL A 89 -9.94 -1.25 10.24
CA VAL A 89 -8.65 -1.90 10.40
C VAL A 89 -7.99 -2.01 9.03
N THR A 90 -6.78 -1.49 8.91
CA THR A 90 -6.03 -1.45 7.66
C THR A 90 -5.60 -2.86 7.21
N HIS A 91 -5.07 -3.68 8.11
CA HIS A 91 -4.61 -5.03 7.79
C HIS A 91 -4.62 -5.96 9.02
N GLY A 92 -4.20 -7.21 8.83
CA GLY A 92 -4.37 -8.27 9.83
C GLY A 92 -3.30 -8.39 10.92
N HIS A 93 -2.33 -7.49 11.03
CA HIS A 93 -1.26 -7.66 12.02
C HIS A 93 -1.71 -7.30 13.45
N PRO A 94 -1.23 -8.04 14.49
CA PRO A 94 -1.73 -7.90 15.85
C PRO A 94 -1.62 -6.49 16.43
N ASP A 95 -0.62 -5.73 16.04
CA ASP A 95 -0.36 -4.37 16.48
C ASP A 95 -1.35 -3.34 15.92
N HIS A 96 -2.15 -3.68 14.91
CA HIS A 96 -3.25 -2.86 14.41
C HIS A 96 -4.62 -3.29 14.99
N LEU A 97 -4.69 -4.50 15.54
CA LEU A 97 -5.90 -5.16 16.03
C LEU A 97 -5.98 -5.24 17.57
N GLY A 98 -4.87 -5.01 18.25
CA GLY A 98 -4.71 -5.31 19.68
C GLY A 98 -5.70 -4.60 20.58
N GLY A 99 -6.22 -3.44 20.18
CA GLY A 99 -7.21 -2.67 20.93
C GLY A 99 -8.67 -3.14 20.77
N ILE A 100 -8.95 -4.09 19.88
CA ILE A 100 -10.34 -4.51 19.59
C ILE A 100 -11.06 -5.01 20.85
N ALA A 101 -10.38 -5.76 21.73
CA ALA A 101 -10.97 -6.27 22.97
C ALA A 101 -11.51 -5.14 23.85
N LEU A 102 -10.69 -4.10 24.08
CA LEU A 102 -11.08 -2.96 24.90
C LEU A 102 -12.16 -2.11 24.21
N ILE A 103 -12.08 -1.93 22.88
CA ILE A 103 -13.12 -1.22 22.13
C ILE A 103 -14.46 -1.94 22.23
N GLN A 104 -14.50 -3.27 22.13
CA GLN A 104 -15.74 -4.06 22.29
C GLN A 104 -16.28 -4.01 23.72
N GLN A 105 -15.40 -3.89 24.73
CA GLN A 105 -15.83 -3.70 26.12
C GLN A 105 -16.48 -2.33 26.33
N VAL A 106 -15.91 -1.26 25.77
CA VAL A 106 -16.40 0.11 25.95
C VAL A 106 -17.58 0.44 25.03
N TYR A 107 -17.54 -0.04 23.78
CA TYR A 107 -18.50 0.24 22.73
C TYR A 107 -18.96 -1.05 22.01
N PRO A 108 -19.71 -1.94 22.68
CA PRO A 108 -20.02 -3.29 22.20
C PRO A 108 -20.78 -3.36 20.87
N THR A 109 -21.45 -2.26 20.47
CA THR A 109 -22.21 -2.19 19.23
C THR A 109 -21.43 -1.58 18.07
N THR A 110 -20.21 -1.09 18.29
CA THR A 110 -19.40 -0.45 17.23
C THR A 110 -19.00 -1.48 16.19
N PRO A 111 -19.37 -1.29 14.90
CA PRO A 111 -18.93 -2.19 13.85
C PRO A 111 -17.43 -2.00 13.59
N ILE A 112 -16.73 -3.12 13.38
CA ILE A 112 -15.29 -3.12 13.06
C ILE A 112 -15.15 -3.69 11.66
N TYR A 113 -14.63 -2.88 10.74
CA TYR A 113 -14.52 -3.20 9.32
C TYR A 113 -13.09 -3.46 8.89
N VAL A 114 -12.96 -4.40 7.96
CA VAL A 114 -11.77 -4.62 7.13
C VAL A 114 -12.19 -4.59 5.66
N ILE A 115 -11.24 -4.31 4.77
CA ILE A 115 -11.56 -4.11 3.35
C ILE A 115 -12.00 -5.39 2.64
N THR A 116 -11.41 -6.55 2.97
CA THR A 116 -11.69 -7.82 2.29
C THR A 116 -11.71 -9.01 3.24
N GLN A 117 -12.26 -10.12 2.74
CA GLN A 117 -12.28 -11.39 3.44
C GLN A 117 -10.87 -11.93 3.71
N GLN A 118 -9.91 -11.61 2.85
CA GLN A 118 -8.51 -11.99 3.00
C GLN A 118 -7.87 -11.30 4.20
N VAL A 119 -8.08 -9.98 4.37
CA VAL A 119 -7.64 -9.26 5.58
C VAL A 119 -8.27 -9.84 6.84
N ALA A 120 -9.57 -10.15 6.80
CA ALA A 120 -10.26 -10.77 7.94
C ALA A 120 -9.65 -12.15 8.31
N LYS A 121 -9.30 -12.97 7.31
CA LYS A 121 -8.67 -14.28 7.53
C LYS A 121 -7.27 -14.13 8.11
N GLU A 122 -6.47 -13.24 7.52
CA GLU A 122 -5.12 -12.93 8.00
C GLU A 122 -5.14 -12.45 9.45
N ALA A 123 -6.07 -11.57 9.81
CA ALA A 123 -6.26 -11.11 11.19
C ALA A 123 -6.54 -12.26 12.17
N VAL A 124 -7.41 -13.21 11.81
CA VAL A 124 -7.71 -14.37 12.66
C VAL A 124 -6.46 -15.26 12.83
N GLN A 125 -5.72 -15.50 11.75
CA GLN A 125 -4.51 -16.32 11.78
C GLN A 125 -3.42 -15.69 12.66
N TRP A 126 -3.16 -14.40 12.48
CA TRP A 126 -2.20 -13.65 13.30
C TRP A 126 -2.59 -13.58 14.76
N MET A 127 -3.87 -13.34 15.07
CA MET A 127 -4.30 -13.32 16.46
C MET A 127 -4.20 -14.70 17.12
N ASN A 128 -4.52 -15.78 16.40
CA ASN A 128 -4.29 -17.14 16.90
C ASN A 128 -2.80 -17.38 17.17
N PHE A 129 -1.93 -17.06 16.22
CA PHE A 129 -0.48 -17.20 16.37
C PHE A 129 0.04 -16.39 17.57
N SER A 130 -0.35 -15.12 17.67
CA SER A 130 0.03 -14.20 18.74
C SER A 130 -0.40 -14.73 20.11
N CYS A 131 -1.60 -15.31 20.20
CA CYS A 131 -2.11 -15.93 21.41
C CYS A 131 -1.40 -17.22 21.80
N THR A 132 -1.14 -18.11 20.84
CA THR A 132 -0.40 -19.36 21.08
C THR A 132 1.03 -19.10 21.55
N ASN A 133 1.67 -18.04 21.06
CA ASN A 133 3.05 -17.69 21.39
C ASN A 133 3.17 -16.68 22.55
N GLY A 134 2.06 -16.28 23.18
CA GLY A 134 2.07 -15.36 24.32
C GLY A 134 2.43 -13.91 23.98
N PHE A 135 2.33 -13.51 22.71
CA PHE A 135 2.52 -12.13 22.26
C PHE A 135 1.28 -11.25 22.51
N SER A 136 0.11 -11.87 22.71
CA SER A 136 -1.15 -11.21 23.03
C SER A 136 -1.57 -11.42 24.49
N SER A 137 -2.26 -10.44 25.07
CA SER A 137 -2.91 -10.55 26.37
C SER A 137 -4.11 -11.51 26.34
N ALA A 138 -4.48 -12.04 27.51
CA ALA A 138 -5.65 -12.92 27.65
C ALA A 138 -6.96 -12.26 27.15
N ALA A 139 -7.13 -10.95 27.35
CA ALA A 139 -8.29 -10.21 26.87
C ALA A 139 -8.34 -10.16 25.33
N GLN A 140 -7.20 -9.93 24.68
CA GLN A 140 -7.08 -9.99 23.22
C GLN A 140 -7.40 -11.39 22.68
N CYS A 141 -6.96 -12.44 23.37
CA CYS A 141 -7.18 -13.83 22.98
C CYS A 141 -8.61 -14.33 23.20
N ALA A 142 -9.39 -13.66 24.07
CA ALA A 142 -10.79 -13.98 24.29
C ALA A 142 -11.71 -13.45 23.15
N VAL A 143 -11.22 -12.56 22.29
CA VAL A 143 -12.01 -11.98 21.19
C VAL A 143 -12.20 -13.02 20.09
N ASN A 144 -13.45 -13.22 19.68
CA ASN A 144 -13.77 -14.01 18.49
C ASN A 144 -13.67 -13.13 17.23
N TYR A 145 -12.45 -12.96 16.70
CA TYR A 145 -12.18 -12.05 15.57
C TYR A 145 -13.01 -12.37 14.32
N SER A 146 -13.31 -13.64 14.05
CA SER A 146 -14.13 -14.02 12.89
C SER A 146 -15.60 -13.59 12.99
N LYS A 147 -16.09 -13.31 14.21
CA LYS A 147 -17.44 -12.75 14.44
C LYS A 147 -17.44 -11.23 14.56
N VAL A 148 -16.37 -10.64 15.07
CA VAL A 148 -16.28 -9.20 15.33
C VAL A 148 -15.91 -8.43 14.06
N LEU A 149 -15.00 -8.96 13.25
CA LEU A 149 -14.56 -8.32 12.01
C LEU A 149 -15.63 -8.47 10.92
N ARG A 150 -15.98 -7.36 10.28
CA ARG A 150 -16.93 -7.30 9.16
C ARG A 150 -16.18 -6.91 7.90
N VAL A 151 -16.43 -7.65 6.82
CA VAL A 151 -15.89 -7.29 5.51
C VAL A 151 -16.76 -6.19 4.90
N LEU A 152 -16.13 -5.16 4.34
CA LEU A 152 -16.86 -4.16 3.56
C LEU A 152 -17.53 -4.83 2.35
N THR A 153 -18.84 -4.62 2.21
CA THR A 153 -19.61 -5.13 1.06
C THR A 153 -19.28 -4.37 -0.24
N SER A 154 -18.69 -3.19 -0.12
CA SER A 154 -18.20 -2.36 -1.22
C SER A 154 -16.91 -1.65 -0.79
N PRO A 155 -15.87 -1.59 -1.66
CA PRO A 155 -14.67 -0.79 -1.40
C PRO A 155 -15.01 0.70 -1.23
N ARG A 156 -16.16 1.13 -1.75
CA ARG A 156 -16.75 2.44 -1.45
C ARG A 156 -17.81 2.27 -0.38
N THR A 157 -17.46 2.59 0.86
CA THR A 157 -18.43 2.72 1.95
C THR A 157 -18.54 4.20 2.29
N GLN A 158 -19.58 4.84 1.78
CA GLN A 158 -19.84 6.25 2.09
C GLN A 158 -20.30 6.36 3.54
N LEU A 159 -19.48 7.00 4.36
CA LEU A 159 -19.85 7.36 5.72
C LEU A 159 -20.12 8.86 5.72
N ALA A 160 -21.39 9.20 5.68
CA ALA A 160 -21.83 10.59 5.56
C ALA A 160 -21.49 11.36 6.85
N PHE A 161 -20.58 12.32 6.76
CA PHE A 161 -20.52 13.44 7.69
C PHE A 161 -21.36 14.57 7.11
N ASN A 162 -22.41 14.94 7.83
CA ASN A 162 -23.71 15.38 7.27
C ASN A 162 -23.78 16.71 6.50
N ASP A 163 -22.68 17.34 6.07
CA ASP A 163 -22.78 18.73 5.59
C ASP A 163 -21.73 19.17 4.56
N ARG A 164 -20.61 18.47 4.43
CA ARG A 164 -19.62 18.57 3.35
C ARG A 164 -18.90 17.23 3.33
N TYR A 165 -19.20 16.41 2.33
CA TYR A 165 -18.88 14.98 2.26
C TYR A 165 -17.45 14.70 2.73
N ALA A 166 -17.30 14.13 3.94
CA ALA A 166 -16.13 13.34 4.25
C ALA A 166 -16.38 11.94 3.66
N GLN A 167 -16.18 11.77 2.35
CA GLN A 167 -16.37 10.45 1.74
C GLN A 167 -15.14 9.61 2.01
N ILE A 168 -15.40 8.53 2.74
CA ILE A 168 -14.45 7.48 3.02
C ILE A 168 -14.50 6.50 1.88
N ASN A 169 -13.32 6.18 1.37
CA ASN A 169 -13.15 5.24 0.29
C ASN A 169 -12.06 4.28 0.75
N ALA A 170 -12.40 3.01 0.86
CA ALA A 170 -11.39 1.98 1.05
C ALA A 170 -10.78 1.72 -0.34
N PHE A 171 -9.60 2.26 -0.54
CA PHE A 171 -8.88 2.22 -1.81
C PHE A 171 -8.12 0.90 -1.89
N SER A 172 -8.86 -0.14 -2.24
CA SER A 172 -8.31 -1.42 -2.68
C SER A 172 -7.39 -2.16 -1.73
N VAL A 173 -7.05 -3.37 -2.15
CA VAL A 173 -6.15 -4.24 -1.43
C VAL A 173 -4.81 -4.20 -2.12
N ILE A 174 -3.78 -3.76 -1.39
CA ILE A 174 -2.42 -4.10 -1.74
C ILE A 174 -2.23 -5.55 -1.37
N VAL A 175 -2.00 -6.37 -2.38
CA VAL A 175 -1.76 -7.80 -2.25
C VAL A 175 -0.25 -8.00 -2.24
N LYS A 176 0.26 -8.85 -1.34
CA LYS A 176 1.70 -9.10 -1.14
C LYS A 176 2.46 -7.82 -0.77
N GLY A 177 2.07 -7.19 0.34
CA GLY A 177 2.83 -6.11 0.99
C GLY A 177 3.59 -6.64 2.21
N GLU A 178 3.85 -5.76 3.18
CA GLU A 178 4.28 -6.14 4.55
C GLU A 178 3.30 -7.14 5.17
N SER A 179 2.02 -6.84 5.04
CA SER A 179 0.95 -7.82 5.19
C SER A 179 0.63 -8.47 3.86
N SER A 180 0.11 -9.69 3.92
CA SER A 180 -0.39 -10.38 2.73
C SER A 180 -1.47 -9.54 2.05
N TYR A 181 -2.26 -8.82 2.85
CA TYR A 181 -3.32 -7.95 2.39
C TYR A 181 -3.40 -6.67 3.23
N ALA A 182 -3.20 -5.51 2.60
CA ALA A 182 -3.39 -4.21 3.23
C ALA A 182 -4.51 -3.41 2.56
N GLY A 183 -5.41 -2.88 3.36
CA GLY A 183 -6.46 -1.95 2.95
C GLY A 183 -6.04 -0.51 3.18
N LEU A 184 -6.15 0.29 2.14
CA LEU A 184 -5.94 1.73 2.24
C LEU A 184 -7.26 2.41 2.52
N LEU A 185 -7.24 3.40 3.41
CA LEU A 185 -8.40 4.23 3.67
C LEU A 185 -8.08 5.65 3.23
N GLY A 186 -8.89 6.22 2.35
CA GLY A 186 -8.72 7.61 2.03
C GLY A 186 -9.98 8.41 2.27
N VAL A 187 -9.79 9.63 2.75
CA VAL A 187 -10.85 10.55 3.15
C VAL A 187 -10.81 11.76 2.24
N THR A 188 -11.91 11.96 1.53
CA THR A 188 -12.15 13.18 0.76
C THR A 188 -13.02 14.10 1.58
N VAL A 189 -12.73 15.40 1.69
CA VAL A 189 -13.61 16.39 2.33
C VAL A 189 -14.00 17.42 1.28
N ALA A 190 -15.30 17.70 1.10
CA ALA A 190 -15.78 18.64 0.08
C ALA A 190 -15.18 18.37 -1.32
N SER A 191 -15.19 17.10 -1.74
CA SER A 191 -14.66 16.62 -3.03
C SER A 191 -13.14 16.74 -3.23
N LYS A 192 -12.38 17.16 -2.21
CA LYS A 192 -10.92 17.16 -2.23
C LYS A 192 -10.38 15.98 -1.43
N PHE A 193 -9.44 15.26 -2.02
CA PHE A 193 -8.75 14.15 -1.35
C PHE A 193 -7.70 14.71 -0.40
N TYR A 194 -7.93 14.58 0.91
CA TYR A 194 -7.07 15.20 1.90
C TYR A 194 -6.22 14.20 2.65
N TRP A 195 -6.72 13.00 2.93
CA TRP A 195 -6.04 12.07 3.82
C TRP A 195 -5.98 10.68 3.21
N LEU A 196 -4.83 10.02 3.34
CA LEU A 196 -4.61 8.63 2.97
C LEU A 196 -3.98 7.88 4.16
N PHE A 197 -4.74 6.98 4.77
CA PHE A 197 -4.25 6.01 5.74
C PHE A 197 -3.80 4.76 5.01
N THR A 198 -2.59 4.32 5.27
CA THR A 198 -1.99 3.24 4.49
C THR A 198 -1.77 1.96 5.27
N GLY A 199 -1.84 2.00 6.61
CA GLY A 199 -1.32 0.92 7.43
C GLY A 199 0.12 0.60 7.01
N ASP A 200 0.43 -0.69 6.93
CA ASP A 200 1.78 -1.17 6.65
C ASP A 200 2.08 -1.44 5.18
N ALA A 201 1.14 -1.10 4.30
CA ALA A 201 1.33 -1.09 2.86
C ALA A 201 2.66 -0.45 2.41
N ILE A 202 3.15 0.51 3.19
CA ILE A 202 4.30 1.38 2.88
C ILE A 202 5.23 1.57 4.08
N SER A 203 5.00 0.88 5.19
CA SER A 203 5.66 1.17 6.46
C SER A 203 6.62 0.04 6.84
N ILE A 204 7.88 0.16 6.45
CA ILE A 204 8.87 -0.90 6.68
C ILE A 204 9.86 -0.61 7.81
N ARG A 205 9.72 0.53 8.49
CA ARG A 205 10.64 0.95 9.55
C ARG A 205 10.34 0.29 10.91
N SER A 206 9.31 -0.54 10.98
CA SER A 206 8.74 -1.08 12.23
C SER A 206 8.83 -2.59 12.25
N HIS A 207 8.19 -3.27 11.31
CA HIS A 207 8.14 -4.73 11.25
C HIS A 207 8.15 -5.14 9.78
N LEU A 208 8.96 -6.15 9.47
CA LEU A 208 9.21 -6.60 8.12
C LEU A 208 8.69 -8.03 8.00
N PHE A 209 7.38 -8.23 8.11
CA PHE A 209 6.82 -9.48 7.65
C PHE A 209 6.80 -9.41 6.13
N ILE A 210 7.47 -10.34 5.45
CA ILE A 210 7.52 -10.32 3.98
C ILE A 210 7.14 -11.69 3.44
N SER A 211 6.19 -12.33 4.06
CA SER A 211 5.66 -13.56 3.49
C SER A 211 4.24 -13.77 3.97
N ASN A 212 3.54 -14.61 3.23
CA ASN A 212 2.35 -15.25 3.77
C ASN A 212 2.82 -16.29 4.80
N PHE A 213 3.03 -15.81 6.04
CA PHE A 213 3.54 -16.57 7.18
C PHE A 213 2.80 -17.91 7.39
N PHE A 214 1.55 -17.99 6.94
CA PHE A 214 0.67 -19.15 7.14
C PHE A 214 0.59 -20.11 5.95
N ASP A 215 1.12 -19.75 4.78
CA ASP A 215 1.05 -20.58 3.58
C ASP A 215 2.35 -21.36 3.31
N ASN A 216 3.28 -21.41 4.28
CA ASN A 216 4.56 -22.11 4.17
C ASN A 216 5.33 -21.77 2.87
N GLN A 217 5.16 -20.55 2.36
CA GLN A 217 5.76 -20.12 1.10
C GLN A 217 7.25 -19.83 1.30
N ILE A 218 8.05 -20.87 1.12
CA ILE A 218 9.51 -20.78 0.93
C ILE A 218 9.77 -20.23 -0.49
N LEU A 219 10.98 -19.74 -0.78
CA LEU A 219 11.42 -19.40 -2.15
C LEU A 219 10.93 -20.45 -3.16
N PRO A 220 10.41 -20.05 -4.34
CA PRO A 220 10.48 -18.72 -4.96
C PRO A 220 9.34 -17.74 -4.60
N ALA A 221 8.30 -18.18 -3.89
CA ALA A 221 7.09 -17.37 -3.72
C ALA A 221 7.30 -16.11 -2.84
N SER A 222 8.33 -16.14 -2.00
CA SER A 222 8.74 -15.00 -1.17
C SER A 222 9.48 -13.91 -1.97
N ASP A 223 10.13 -14.27 -3.08
CA ASP A 223 10.74 -13.33 -4.03
C ASP A 223 9.67 -12.56 -4.81
N ASP A 224 8.64 -13.26 -5.29
CA ASP A 224 7.47 -12.66 -5.94
C ASP A 224 6.76 -11.67 -5.02
N ALA A 225 6.71 -11.94 -3.71
CA ALA A 225 6.13 -11.03 -2.73
C ALA A 225 6.95 -9.75 -2.56
N LEU A 226 8.28 -9.86 -2.45
CA LEU A 226 9.19 -8.71 -2.43
C LEU A 226 9.03 -7.84 -3.69
N CYS A 227 9.03 -8.47 -4.88
CA CYS A 227 8.85 -7.78 -6.14
C CYS A 227 7.49 -7.08 -6.23
N ALA A 228 6.41 -7.79 -5.88
CA ALA A 228 5.05 -7.25 -5.92
C ALA A 228 4.88 -6.08 -4.97
N TRP A 229 5.42 -6.18 -3.75
CA TRP A 229 5.34 -5.11 -2.77
C TRP A 229 6.06 -3.85 -3.25
N ALA A 230 7.30 -4.00 -3.74
CA ALA A 230 8.06 -2.87 -4.22
C ALA A 230 7.36 -2.18 -5.41
N GLY A 231 6.82 -2.96 -6.35
CA GLY A 231 6.00 -2.45 -7.44
C GLY A 231 4.73 -1.73 -6.97
N ASN A 232 4.03 -2.28 -5.97
CA ASN A 232 2.83 -1.67 -5.38
C ASN A 232 3.15 -0.31 -4.73
N MET A 233 4.27 -0.20 -4.01
CA MET A 233 4.70 1.08 -3.42
C MET A 233 5.05 2.10 -4.51
N GLN A 234 5.80 1.72 -5.54
CA GLN A 234 6.11 2.63 -6.65
C GLN A 234 4.85 3.08 -7.40
N ALA A 235 3.93 2.16 -7.68
CA ALA A 235 2.66 2.47 -8.32
C ALA A 235 1.82 3.45 -7.49
N SER A 236 1.87 3.35 -6.16
CA SER A 236 1.14 4.29 -5.29
C SER A 236 1.65 5.74 -5.40
N VAL A 237 2.98 5.94 -5.52
CA VAL A 237 3.58 7.26 -5.71
C VAL A 237 3.16 7.84 -7.05
N CYS A 238 3.23 7.02 -8.11
CA CYS A 238 2.74 7.39 -9.44
C CYS A 238 1.28 7.86 -9.40
N GLU A 239 0.40 7.11 -8.75
CA GLU A 239 -1.02 7.44 -8.68
C GLU A 239 -1.28 8.76 -7.92
N LEU A 240 -0.55 9.01 -6.83
CA LEU A 240 -0.62 10.28 -6.12
C LEU A 240 -0.18 11.45 -7.01
N GLN A 241 0.99 11.35 -7.65
CA GLN A 241 1.52 12.38 -8.55
C GLN A 241 0.58 12.65 -9.74
N LEU A 242 0.08 11.60 -10.39
CA LEU A 242 -0.81 11.70 -11.55
C LEU A 242 -2.18 12.30 -11.18
N SER A 243 -2.67 12.01 -9.98
CA SER A 243 -3.95 12.56 -9.52
C SER A 243 -3.89 14.06 -9.22
N ARG A 244 -2.68 14.65 -9.16
CA ARG A 244 -2.43 16.04 -8.72
C ARG A 244 -3.06 16.33 -7.36
N ARG A 245 -3.13 15.31 -6.50
CA ARG A 245 -3.63 15.40 -5.14
C ARG A 245 -2.43 15.42 -4.21
N GLU A 246 -2.51 16.25 -3.19
CA GLU A 246 -1.50 16.38 -2.14
C GLU A 246 -2.11 15.93 -0.80
N PRO A 247 -2.53 14.65 -0.67
CA PRO A 247 -3.05 14.19 0.61
C PRO A 247 -1.94 14.20 1.67
N THR A 248 -2.35 14.44 2.90
CA THR A 248 -1.58 14.05 4.07
C THR A 248 -1.63 12.52 4.22
N ILE A 249 -0.47 11.91 4.42
CA ILE A 249 -0.30 10.46 4.53
C ILE A 249 -0.21 10.07 6.01
N PHE A 250 -1.01 9.07 6.39
CA PHE A 250 -1.13 8.54 7.75
C PHE A 250 -0.67 7.07 7.76
N PRO A 251 0.63 6.80 8.00
CA PRO A 251 1.18 5.46 7.89
C PRO A 251 0.82 4.56 9.08
N GLY A 252 0.88 3.24 8.91
CA GLY A 252 0.72 2.30 10.02
C GLY A 252 1.78 2.49 11.11
N HIS A 253 2.99 2.91 10.75
CA HIS A 253 4.02 3.33 11.70
C HIS A 253 4.74 4.61 11.28
N GLY A 254 5.32 5.29 12.27
CA GLY A 254 6.10 6.50 12.02
C GLY A 254 5.27 7.79 12.05
N LEU A 255 5.78 8.82 11.39
CA LEU A 255 5.22 10.17 11.43
C LEU A 255 4.25 10.40 10.26
N ILE A 256 3.28 11.28 10.49
CA ILE A 256 2.45 11.82 9.41
C ILE A 256 3.35 12.55 8.40
N SER A 257 3.09 12.37 7.11
CA SER A 257 3.89 12.92 6.03
C SER A 257 3.06 13.57 4.93
N ASP A 258 3.70 14.39 4.09
CA ASP A 258 3.16 14.86 2.81
C ASP A 258 3.58 13.91 1.67
N VAL A 259 3.10 14.15 0.45
CA VAL A 259 3.40 13.30 -0.72
C VAL A 259 4.90 13.26 -1.02
N SER A 260 5.61 14.38 -0.88
CA SER A 260 7.06 14.46 -1.13
C SER A 260 7.87 13.63 -0.13
N SER A 261 7.51 13.69 1.16
CA SER A 261 8.16 12.88 2.19
C SER A 261 7.81 11.41 2.04
N TYR A 262 6.55 11.13 1.67
CA TYR A 262 6.07 9.79 1.35
C TYR A 262 6.83 9.16 0.17
N GLU A 263 7.09 9.91 -0.90
CA GLU A 263 7.89 9.45 -2.04
C GLU A 263 9.31 9.06 -1.63
N LYS A 264 9.94 9.84 -0.73
CA LYS A 264 11.27 9.50 -0.19
C LYS A 264 11.23 8.23 0.66
N ASP A 265 10.19 8.05 1.47
CA ASP A 265 10.00 6.82 2.24
C ASP A 265 9.83 5.63 1.29
N VAL A 266 8.96 5.72 0.28
CA VAL A 266 8.81 4.66 -0.74
C VAL A 266 10.13 4.34 -1.44
N ALA A 267 10.89 5.34 -1.87
CA ALA A 267 12.18 5.12 -2.52
C ALA A 267 13.16 4.40 -1.58
N ARG A 268 13.23 4.81 -0.31
CA ARG A 268 14.06 4.13 0.69
C ARG A 268 13.61 2.70 0.93
N ASN A 269 12.30 2.47 0.89
CA ASN A 269 11.72 1.15 1.12
C ASN A 269 11.96 0.18 -0.02
N VAL A 270 11.84 0.66 -1.26
CA VAL A 270 12.17 -0.09 -2.45
C VAL A 270 13.66 -0.45 -2.45
N ALA A 271 14.54 0.48 -2.07
CA ALA A 271 15.97 0.19 -1.93
C ALA A 271 16.22 -0.91 -0.89
N TRP A 272 15.53 -0.87 0.26
CA TRP A 272 15.61 -1.91 1.28
C TRP A 272 15.15 -3.28 0.73
N LEU A 273 14.01 -3.34 0.04
CA LEU A 273 13.48 -4.59 -0.55
C LEU A 273 14.42 -5.19 -1.61
N ARG A 274 15.08 -4.34 -2.40
CA ARG A 274 16.09 -4.79 -3.37
C ARG A 274 17.33 -5.34 -2.68
N SER A 275 17.81 -4.67 -1.63
CA SER A 275 18.99 -5.12 -0.89
C SER A 275 18.75 -6.44 -0.18
N ILE A 276 17.62 -6.59 0.54
CA ILE A 276 17.30 -7.87 1.20
C ILE A 276 17.21 -8.98 0.17
N ARG A 277 16.50 -8.74 -0.94
CA ARG A 277 16.34 -9.69 -2.04
C ARG A 277 17.69 -10.15 -2.59
N ASN A 278 18.56 -9.19 -2.89
CA ASN A 278 19.89 -9.47 -3.43
C ASN A 278 20.75 -10.26 -2.43
N LEU A 279 20.68 -9.93 -1.15
CA LEU A 279 21.44 -10.62 -0.12
C LEU A 279 20.91 -12.04 0.16
N THR A 280 19.59 -12.23 0.25
CA THR A 280 18.97 -13.54 0.48
C THR A 280 19.11 -14.46 -0.73
N PHE A 281 19.23 -13.89 -1.93
CA PHE A 281 19.50 -14.66 -3.15
C PHE A 281 20.96 -15.10 -3.25
N ASN A 282 21.90 -14.31 -2.73
CA ASN A 282 23.33 -14.58 -2.84
C ASN A 282 23.98 -15.18 -1.59
N SER A 283 23.25 -15.30 -0.47
CA SER A 283 23.78 -15.81 0.80
C SER A 283 22.73 -16.66 1.52
N CYS A 284 23.20 -17.72 2.20
CA CYS A 284 22.39 -18.44 3.20
C CYS A 284 22.78 -18.14 4.65
N ASN A 285 23.76 -17.27 4.88
CA ASN A 285 24.16 -16.89 6.23
C ASN A 285 23.27 -15.76 6.74
N LYS A 286 22.29 -16.10 7.56
CA LYS A 286 21.31 -15.16 8.15
C LYS A 286 21.98 -14.03 8.95
N THR A 287 23.03 -14.34 9.70
CA THR A 287 23.79 -13.35 10.48
C THR A 287 24.43 -12.34 9.54
N TYR A 288 25.14 -12.80 8.50
CA TYR A 288 25.73 -11.93 7.48
C TYR A 288 24.68 -11.04 6.79
N ILE A 289 23.55 -11.61 6.36
CA ILE A 289 22.49 -10.83 5.72
C ILE A 289 21.94 -9.78 6.68
N SER A 290 21.69 -10.15 7.94
CA SER A 290 21.24 -9.22 8.97
C SER A 290 22.25 -8.09 9.18
N ASP A 291 23.52 -8.41 9.42
CA ASP A 291 24.59 -7.43 9.66
C ASP A 291 24.77 -6.49 8.47
N GLU A 292 24.69 -7.01 7.25
CA GLU A 292 24.81 -6.22 6.03
C GLU A 292 23.61 -5.30 5.82
N MET A 293 22.38 -5.78 6.09
CA MET A 293 21.19 -4.94 6.07
C MET A 293 21.26 -3.84 7.13
N LEU A 294 21.73 -4.15 8.34
CA LEU A 294 21.96 -3.17 9.41
C LEU A 294 23.03 -2.14 9.02
N ARG A 295 24.05 -2.56 8.27
CA ARG A 295 25.11 -1.67 7.79
C ARG A 295 24.60 -0.71 6.70
N ILE A 296 23.78 -1.18 5.77
CA ILE A 296 23.24 -0.37 4.66
C ILE A 296 22.06 0.51 5.12
N PHE A 297 21.28 -0.01 6.07
CA PHE A 297 20.04 0.59 6.59
C PHE A 297 20.07 0.67 8.13
N PRO A 298 21.01 1.41 8.75
CA PRO A 298 21.14 1.46 10.21
C PRO A 298 19.90 2.01 10.91
N GLU A 299 19.11 2.85 10.23
CA GLU A 299 17.84 3.37 10.74
C GLU A 299 16.73 2.31 10.83
N PHE A 300 16.95 1.13 10.23
CA PHE A 300 16.10 -0.05 10.33
C PHE A 300 16.56 -0.99 11.44
N GLY A 301 17.69 -0.70 12.10
CA GLY A 301 18.35 -1.68 12.95
C GLY A 301 17.68 -2.04 14.26
N GLN A 302 16.53 -1.45 14.54
CA GLN A 302 15.73 -1.80 15.69
C GLN A 302 14.68 -2.90 15.38
N THR A 303 14.65 -3.40 14.15
CA THR A 303 13.78 -4.49 13.70
C THR A 303 14.30 -5.89 14.05
N ASN A 304 15.34 -6.05 14.89
CA ASN A 304 16.02 -7.34 15.16
C ASN A 304 15.08 -8.54 15.38
N PHE A 305 13.90 -8.32 15.95
CA PHE A 305 12.88 -9.36 16.13
C PHE A 305 12.19 -9.78 14.80
N ALA A 306 11.83 -8.81 13.95
CA ALA A 306 11.11 -9.05 12.70
C ALA A 306 12.04 -9.34 11.53
N SER A 307 13.22 -8.72 11.44
CA SER A 307 14.19 -8.99 10.37
C SER A 307 14.77 -10.39 10.46
N ILE A 308 15.10 -10.90 11.65
CA ILE A 308 15.58 -12.29 11.83
C ILE A 308 14.45 -13.30 11.58
N GLY A 309 13.24 -13.00 12.07
CA GLY A 309 12.05 -13.82 11.81
C GLY A 309 11.73 -13.94 10.32
N ALA A 310 11.80 -12.82 9.58
CA ALA A 310 11.65 -12.80 8.14
C ALA A 310 12.78 -13.54 7.43
N LEU A 311 14.04 -13.32 7.84
CA LEU A 311 15.19 -14.05 7.28
C LEU A 311 15.03 -15.56 7.42
N ASN A 312 14.39 -16.06 8.48
CA ASN A 312 14.10 -17.49 8.61
C ASN A 312 13.14 -18.04 7.54
N MET A 313 12.32 -17.18 6.93
CA MET A 313 11.36 -17.54 5.88
C MET A 313 11.90 -17.30 4.47
N HIS A 314 12.84 -16.36 4.31
CA HIS A 314 13.42 -15.98 3.02
C HIS A 314 14.74 -16.66 2.69
N VAL A 315 15.55 -16.93 3.71
CA VAL A 315 16.83 -17.59 3.51
C VAL A 315 16.53 -19.08 3.31
N PRO A 316 16.89 -19.64 2.14
CA PRO A 316 16.63 -21.04 1.87
C PRO A 316 17.25 -21.94 2.95
N ALA A 317 16.56 -23.04 3.28
CA ALA A 317 17.00 -23.95 4.34
C ALA A 317 18.39 -24.55 4.06
N ASP A 318 18.72 -24.72 2.77
CA ASP A 318 20.05 -25.08 2.32
C ASP A 318 20.41 -24.39 1.00
N ALA A 319 21.71 -24.35 0.74
CA ALA A 319 22.31 -23.77 -0.44
C ALA A 319 21.90 -24.42 -1.77
N ASN A 320 21.64 -25.73 -1.73
CA ASN A 320 21.41 -26.54 -2.91
C ASN A 320 20.10 -26.14 -3.58
N SER A 321 19.12 -25.69 -2.80
CA SER A 321 17.83 -25.20 -3.30
C SER A 321 17.91 -23.97 -4.22
N VAL A 322 19.01 -23.22 -4.19
CA VAL A 322 19.29 -22.08 -5.10
C VAL A 322 20.52 -22.31 -5.98
N GLY A 323 21.03 -23.54 -6.06
CA GLY A 323 22.19 -23.88 -6.89
C GLY A 323 23.51 -23.34 -6.35
N CYS A 324 23.59 -23.05 -5.06
CA CYS A 324 24.81 -22.62 -4.37
C CYS A 324 25.33 -23.72 -3.45
N ASN A 325 26.61 -23.66 -3.08
CA ASN A 325 27.20 -24.58 -2.11
C ASN A 325 27.65 -23.78 -0.89
N CYS A 326 26.69 -23.34 -0.07
CA CYS A 326 26.90 -22.47 1.07
C CYS A 326 26.79 -23.25 2.38
N THR A 327 27.66 -22.93 3.32
CA THR A 327 27.68 -23.48 4.68
C THR A 327 27.24 -22.39 5.66
N ASN A 328 26.53 -22.76 6.73
CA ASN A 328 26.12 -21.82 7.77
C ASN A 328 27.31 -21.08 8.43
N ASP A 329 28.51 -21.66 8.36
CA ASP A 329 29.69 -21.20 9.09
C ASP A 329 30.51 -20.12 8.36
N SER A 330 30.20 -19.80 7.10
CA SER A 330 30.94 -18.79 6.33
C SER A 330 30.03 -18.09 5.31
N PRO A 331 30.07 -16.75 5.20
CA PRO A 331 29.35 -16.02 4.16
C PRO A 331 29.78 -16.55 2.80
N THR A 332 28.98 -17.43 2.21
CA THR A 332 29.27 -17.95 0.89
C THR A 332 28.43 -17.15 -0.08
N ILE A 333 29.09 -16.24 -0.79
CA ILE A 333 28.46 -15.50 -1.89
C ILE A 333 28.41 -16.44 -3.08
N CYS A 334 27.22 -16.71 -3.59
CA CYS A 334 27.03 -17.52 -4.79
C CYS A 334 27.61 -16.82 -6.03
N PRO A 335 28.66 -17.36 -6.68
CA PRO A 335 29.23 -16.71 -7.87
C PRO A 335 28.40 -16.94 -9.15
N VAL A 336 27.40 -17.84 -9.11
CA VAL A 336 26.73 -18.38 -10.32
C VAL A 336 25.61 -17.48 -10.83
N TYR A 337 25.05 -16.60 -10.01
CA TYR A 337 23.99 -15.68 -10.43
C TYR A 337 24.39 -14.25 -10.12
N HIS A 338 24.82 -13.50 -11.14
CA HIS A 338 25.22 -12.10 -10.99
C HIS A 338 24.06 -11.16 -10.60
N ALA A 339 22.81 -11.62 -10.71
CA ALA A 339 21.62 -10.91 -10.24
C ALA A 339 20.48 -11.90 -9.95
N PRO A 340 19.60 -11.62 -8.97
CA PRO A 340 18.33 -12.32 -8.85
C PRO A 340 17.49 -12.13 -10.13
N PRO A 341 16.53 -13.02 -10.46
CA PRO A 341 15.68 -12.89 -11.65
C PRO A 341 15.10 -11.48 -11.78
N THR A 342 14.87 -10.98 -13.00
CA THR A 342 14.26 -9.66 -13.14
C THR A 342 12.87 -9.62 -12.52
N CYS A 343 12.70 -8.81 -11.46
CA CYS A 343 11.37 -8.43 -11.00
C CYS A 343 10.71 -7.62 -12.12
N MET A 344 9.72 -8.17 -12.81
CA MET A 344 9.00 -7.44 -13.86
C MET A 344 8.38 -6.11 -13.36
N HIS A 345 8.22 -5.97 -12.04
CA HIS A 345 7.61 -4.83 -11.38
C HIS A 345 8.61 -3.81 -10.81
N LEU A 346 9.92 -4.08 -10.86
CA LEU A 346 10.95 -3.14 -10.38
C LEU A 346 11.79 -2.68 -11.56
N ASP A 347 11.81 -1.36 -11.79
CA ASP A 347 12.81 -0.78 -12.69
C ASP A 347 14.21 -0.95 -12.08
N ILE A 348 15.10 -1.60 -12.84
CA ILE A 348 16.47 -1.93 -12.44
C ILE A 348 17.27 -0.66 -12.15
N ASN A 349 16.91 0.48 -12.75
CA ASN A 349 17.71 1.71 -12.70
C ASN A 349 17.29 2.72 -11.62
N ASP A 350 16.26 2.46 -10.82
CA ASP A 350 15.76 3.35 -9.74
C ASP A 350 15.31 4.76 -10.19
N THR A 351 15.36 5.07 -11.47
CA THR A 351 15.06 6.41 -12.01
C THR A 351 13.83 6.43 -12.90
N ASP A 352 13.36 5.29 -13.39
CA ASP A 352 12.27 5.22 -14.34
C ASP A 352 10.99 4.68 -13.68
N THR A 353 10.25 5.58 -13.03
CA THR A 353 8.92 5.27 -12.49
C THR A 353 7.90 4.97 -13.60
N THR A 354 8.21 5.20 -14.88
CA THR A 354 7.22 5.04 -15.97
C THR A 354 6.72 3.62 -16.10
N LEU A 355 7.56 2.59 -15.87
CA LEU A 355 7.11 1.20 -15.92
C LEU A 355 6.11 0.89 -14.80
N ALA A 356 6.42 1.27 -13.56
CA ALA A 356 5.50 1.14 -12.43
C ALA A 356 4.20 1.94 -12.63
N CYS A 357 4.31 3.17 -13.17
CA CYS A 357 3.18 4.01 -13.53
C CYS A 357 2.35 3.44 -14.70
N SER A 358 2.96 2.65 -15.60
CA SER A 358 2.30 2.05 -16.77
C SER A 358 1.55 0.76 -16.43
N MET A 359 2.04 0.04 -15.42
CA MET A 359 1.42 -1.17 -14.87
C MET A 359 0.20 -0.87 -14.01
N ARG A 360 -0.53 0.23 -14.30
CA ARG A 360 -1.80 0.59 -13.65
C ARG A 360 -2.71 -0.62 -13.60
N SER A 361 -2.68 -1.32 -12.49
CA SER A 361 -3.75 -2.20 -12.14
C SER A 361 -4.92 -1.27 -11.81
N THR A 362 -6.12 -1.71 -12.12
CA THR A 362 -7.41 -1.08 -11.80
C THR A 362 -7.66 -0.90 -10.29
N VAL A 363 -6.59 -0.82 -9.49
CA VAL A 363 -6.49 -1.14 -8.07
C VAL A 363 -6.26 0.11 -7.24
N TRP A 364 -6.15 1.33 -7.75
CA TRP A 364 -6.03 2.49 -6.84
C TRP A 364 -7.23 3.41 -6.88
N TRP A 365 -7.84 3.55 -8.05
CA TRP A 365 -8.98 4.46 -8.20
C TRP A 365 -10.00 3.84 -9.14
N PRO A 366 -11.24 3.58 -8.67
CA PRO A 366 -12.33 3.35 -9.59
C PRO A 366 -12.44 4.58 -10.49
N LYS A 367 -12.17 4.41 -11.80
CA LYS A 367 -12.25 5.46 -12.82
C LYS A 367 -13.66 6.06 -12.80
N GLU A 368 -13.83 7.14 -12.07
CA GLU A 368 -15.00 8.00 -12.21
C GLU A 368 -14.76 8.89 -13.43
N ILE A 369 -15.15 8.37 -14.60
CA ILE A 369 -15.44 9.22 -15.75
C ILE A 369 -16.79 9.89 -15.42
N ILE A 370 -16.78 10.98 -14.65
CA ILE A 370 -17.94 11.86 -14.56
C ILE A 370 -17.96 12.68 -15.85
N ILE A 371 -18.52 12.11 -16.91
CA ILE A 371 -19.03 12.92 -18.03
C ILE A 371 -20.43 13.36 -17.62
N GLN A 372 -20.51 14.50 -16.94
CA GLN A 372 -21.71 15.32 -17.01
C GLN A 372 -21.41 16.48 -17.95
N ASN A 373 -21.78 16.30 -19.22
CA ASN A 373 -21.82 17.38 -20.18
C ASN A 373 -23.28 17.86 -20.30
N ARG A 374 -23.55 19.04 -19.75
CA ARG A 374 -24.63 19.90 -20.27
C ARG A 374 -23.95 21.15 -20.85
N ASN A 375 -23.69 21.07 -22.14
CA ASN A 375 -23.41 22.19 -23.05
C ASN A 375 -22.17 23.03 -22.73
N GLY A 376 -21.03 22.65 -23.31
CA GLY A 376 -19.92 23.58 -23.52
C GLY A 376 -18.65 22.86 -23.98
N ASN A 377 -18.22 23.13 -25.21
CA ASN A 377 -16.95 22.64 -25.76
C ASN A 377 -15.78 23.06 -24.85
N LEU A 378 -15.16 22.08 -24.18
CA LEU A 378 -13.90 22.26 -23.46
C LEU A 378 -12.77 21.68 -24.31
N ASN A 379 -11.93 22.59 -24.81
CA ASN A 379 -10.65 22.27 -25.43
C ASN A 379 -9.70 21.78 -24.32
N LEU A 380 -9.50 20.47 -24.21
CA LEU A 380 -8.49 19.89 -23.32
C LEU A 380 -7.13 19.90 -24.03
N ASN A 381 -6.41 21.01 -23.90
CA ASN A 381 -4.97 21.01 -24.12
C ASN A 381 -4.31 20.45 -22.84
N SER A 382 -4.01 19.16 -22.84
CA SER A 382 -3.20 18.53 -21.79
C SER A 382 -2.02 17.76 -22.40
N SER A 383 -0.90 18.44 -22.62
CA SER A 383 0.39 17.79 -22.82
C SER A 383 0.85 17.19 -21.49
N ASN A 384 0.72 15.87 -21.34
CA ASN A 384 1.18 15.16 -20.16
C ASN A 384 2.36 14.28 -20.60
N LYS A 385 3.59 14.72 -20.32
CA LYS A 385 4.84 14.03 -20.73
C LYS A 385 4.83 12.53 -20.40
N CYS A 386 4.19 12.11 -19.31
CA CYS A 386 4.07 10.70 -18.92
C CYS A 386 3.16 9.90 -19.86
N ASN A 387 2.03 10.45 -20.30
CA ASN A 387 1.19 9.80 -21.31
C ASN A 387 1.88 9.79 -22.67
N ASP A 388 2.65 10.83 -22.99
CA ASP A 388 3.40 10.90 -24.24
C ASP A 388 4.49 9.83 -24.28
N GLU A 389 5.24 9.62 -23.20
CA GLU A 389 6.26 8.56 -23.11
C GLU A 389 5.65 7.15 -23.10
N ILE A 390 4.55 6.91 -22.38
CA ILE A 390 3.82 5.63 -22.41
C ILE A 390 3.32 5.33 -23.82
N ASN A 391 2.75 6.33 -24.50
CA ASN A 391 2.28 6.17 -25.88
C ASN A 391 3.46 5.93 -26.84
N LYS A 392 4.59 6.64 -26.68
CA LYS A 392 5.80 6.40 -27.48
C LYS A 392 6.32 4.98 -27.28
N GLN A 393 6.40 4.50 -26.05
CA GLN A 393 6.89 3.14 -25.74
C GLN A 393 5.93 2.07 -26.28
N ALA A 394 4.62 2.24 -26.12
CA ALA A 394 3.61 1.34 -26.68
C ALA A 394 3.64 1.32 -28.22
N ILE A 395 3.82 2.48 -28.86
CA ILE A 395 3.98 2.60 -30.32
C ILE A 395 5.27 1.91 -30.78
N ASN A 396 6.39 2.12 -30.07
CA ASN A 396 7.67 1.49 -30.37
C ASN A 396 7.57 -0.04 -30.25
N ASN A 397 6.95 -0.55 -29.20
CA ASN A 397 6.74 -1.99 -29.01
C ASN A 397 5.86 -2.59 -30.12
N LEU A 398 4.77 -1.91 -30.50
CA LEU A 398 3.91 -2.36 -31.62
C LEU A 398 4.62 -2.30 -32.97
N ASN A 399 5.50 -1.33 -33.18
CA ASN A 399 6.28 -1.20 -34.42
C ASN A 399 7.37 -2.27 -34.54
N ASN A 400 7.96 -2.67 -33.40
CA ASN A 400 9.06 -3.64 -33.34
C ASN A 400 8.59 -5.10 -33.21
N ASP A 401 7.30 -5.36 -32.95
CA ASP A 401 6.78 -6.72 -32.88
C ASP A 401 6.56 -7.33 -34.27
N ASN A 402 7.54 -8.13 -34.71
CA ASN A 402 7.53 -8.84 -35.99
C ASN A 402 6.47 -9.95 -36.10
N ASN A 403 5.81 -10.33 -35.00
CA ASN A 403 4.80 -11.39 -34.98
C ASN A 403 3.38 -10.89 -35.24
N LEU A 404 3.14 -9.57 -35.13
CA LEU A 404 1.84 -8.97 -35.38
C LEU A 404 1.58 -8.81 -36.88
N ARG A 405 0.43 -9.32 -37.36
CA ARG A 405 0.01 -9.05 -38.74
C ARG A 405 -0.20 -7.54 -38.92
N ARG A 406 0.16 -7.02 -40.10
CA ARG A 406 0.05 -5.59 -40.43
C ARG A 406 -1.33 -4.99 -40.11
N SER A 407 -2.41 -5.73 -40.35
CA SER A 407 -3.79 -5.31 -40.07
C SER A 407 -4.09 -5.21 -38.56
N GLU A 408 -3.52 -6.09 -37.75
CA GLU A 408 -3.66 -6.09 -36.29
C GLU A 408 -2.88 -4.94 -35.67
N ARG A 409 -1.67 -4.68 -36.20
CA ARG A 409 -0.84 -3.52 -35.82
C ARG A 409 -1.55 -2.20 -36.11
N ILE A 410 -2.15 -2.05 -37.31
CA ILE A 410 -2.93 -0.85 -37.68
C ILE A 410 -4.14 -0.67 -36.76
N LYS A 411 -4.86 -1.76 -36.44
CA LYS A 411 -6.02 -1.73 -35.54
C LYS A 411 -5.63 -1.33 -34.12
N ALA A 412 -4.51 -1.85 -33.61
CA ALA A 412 -3.98 -1.48 -32.30
C ALA A 412 -3.56 0.01 -32.24
N LEU A 413 -2.82 0.48 -33.24
CA LEU A 413 -2.40 1.88 -33.34
C LEU A 413 -3.59 2.85 -33.47
N SER A 414 -4.64 2.48 -34.21
CA SER A 414 -5.86 3.29 -34.32
C SER A 414 -6.62 3.42 -32.99
N LYS A 415 -6.58 2.40 -32.12
CA LYS A 415 -7.21 2.45 -30.80
C LYS A 415 -6.48 3.40 -29.86
N ILE A 416 -5.14 3.42 -29.92
CA ILE A 416 -4.30 4.37 -29.16
C ILE A 416 -4.60 5.81 -29.59
N LYS A 417 -4.77 6.05 -30.90
CA LYS A 417 -5.11 7.38 -31.45
C LYS A 417 -6.53 7.84 -31.10
N ASN A 418 -7.50 6.93 -31.08
CA ASN A 418 -8.90 7.27 -30.76
C ASN A 418 -9.18 7.48 -29.27
N HIS A 419 -8.21 7.20 -28.39
CA HIS A 419 -8.36 7.39 -26.94
C HIS A 419 -7.57 8.57 -26.39
N ASN A 420 -6.72 9.23 -27.20
CA ASN A 420 -5.87 10.34 -26.78
C ASN A 420 -5.91 11.48 -27.81
N VAL A 421 -6.03 12.72 -27.33
CA VAL A 421 -5.76 13.93 -28.15
C VAL A 421 -4.25 14.05 -28.29
N ILE A 422 -3.68 13.40 -29.31
CA ILE A 422 -2.25 13.48 -29.63
C ILE A 422 -2.02 14.76 -30.46
N ASP A 423 -1.05 15.56 -30.06
CA ASP A 423 -0.57 16.72 -30.80
C ASP A 423 -0.24 16.34 -32.26
N SER A 424 -0.72 17.15 -33.20
CA SER A 424 -0.57 16.99 -34.65
C SER A 424 0.88 17.01 -35.17
N SER A 425 1.87 17.16 -34.29
CA SER A 425 3.29 17.28 -34.61
C SER A 425 4.04 15.94 -34.74
N ILE A 426 3.44 14.80 -34.39
CA ILE A 426 4.06 13.47 -34.60
C ILE A 426 3.79 12.97 -36.03
N ASN A 427 4.75 13.20 -36.93
CA ASN A 427 4.74 12.65 -38.29
C ASN A 427 5.09 11.14 -38.27
N ILE A 428 4.08 10.30 -38.49
CA ILE A 428 4.28 8.88 -38.79
C ILE A 428 4.45 8.75 -40.31
N ASN A 429 5.68 8.57 -40.77
CA ASN A 429 5.95 8.24 -42.17
C ASN A 429 5.47 6.82 -42.48
N ILE A 430 4.27 6.70 -43.05
CA ILE A 430 3.82 5.47 -43.70
C ILE A 430 4.47 5.46 -45.08
N ILE A 431 5.60 4.76 -45.21
CA ILE A 431 6.21 4.51 -46.51
C ILE A 431 5.25 3.61 -47.30
N MET A 432 4.59 4.18 -48.31
CA MET A 432 3.83 3.44 -49.30
C MET A 432 4.76 3.13 -50.47
N ASP A 433 5.25 1.90 -50.55
CA ASP A 433 5.90 1.41 -51.77
C ASP A 433 4.86 1.31 -52.88
N LYS A 434 5.06 2.11 -53.94
CA LYS A 434 4.30 2.05 -55.19
C LYS A 434 4.80 0.87 -56.03
N HIS A 435 3.84 0.12 -56.56
CA HIS A 435 3.99 -0.99 -57.50
C HIS A 435 4.99 -0.75 -58.64
N VAL A 436 5.81 -1.78 -58.92
CA VAL A 436 6.28 -2.10 -60.27
C VAL A 436 5.21 -2.97 -60.94
N THR A 437 4.68 -2.51 -62.06
CA THR A 437 3.85 -3.28 -62.99
C THR A 437 4.75 -3.70 -64.15
N ASN A 438 4.65 -4.96 -64.59
CA ASN A 438 5.14 -5.39 -65.90
C ASN A 438 3.97 -6.03 -66.64
N SER A 439 3.44 -5.29 -67.61
CA SER A 439 2.89 -5.80 -68.88
C SER A 439 4.10 -5.91 -69.86
N ASP A 440 4.19 -6.74 -70.89
CA ASP A 440 3.21 -7.12 -71.92
C ASP A 440 3.69 -8.36 -72.72
N SER A 441 2.71 -9.17 -73.18
CA SER A 441 2.47 -9.74 -74.54
C SER A 441 3.63 -10.37 -75.37
N ALA A 442 3.48 -11.36 -76.27
CA ALA A 442 2.33 -11.99 -76.93
C ALA A 442 2.77 -13.22 -77.82
N ILE A 443 1.80 -14.11 -78.12
CA ILE A 443 1.55 -14.86 -79.39
C ILE A 443 2.45 -16.05 -79.81
N SER A 444 1.87 -17.25 -79.98
CA SER A 444 1.55 -17.81 -81.32
C SER A 444 0.60 -19.03 -81.28
N LYS A 445 -0.22 -19.11 -82.33
CA LYS A 445 -1.26 -20.10 -82.66
C LYS A 445 -0.70 -21.50 -82.95
N HIS A 446 -1.39 -22.56 -82.50
CA HIS A 446 -2.18 -23.45 -83.37
C HIS A 446 -3.14 -24.32 -82.56
#